data_AF-A0A2E8HKI1-F1
#
_entry.id   AF-A0A2E8HKI1-F1
#
_cell.length_a   1.000
_cell.length_b   1.000
_cell.length_c   1.000
_cell.angle_alpha   90.00
_cell.angle_beta   90.00
_cell.angle_gamma   90.00
#
_symmetry.space_group_name_H-M   'P 1'
#
loop_
_entity.id
_entity.type
_entity.pdbx_description
1 polymer ?
#
loop_
_entity_poly.entity_id
_entity_poly.type
_entity_poly.pdbx_seq_one_letter_code
_entity_poly.pdbx_strand_id
1 'polypeptide(L)'
;MQDKRYAVRAARCRHTAANEEVYETLRRITDPLTRSWEKLAKANRIAIKFNMMMEPNRIHYFAGRRRELVDDAVARAVLRLLRERTSARLVAVDSYGRSQPGVTDAKLNYMPLLDEFEVGYAESNLP
;
A
#
# COMPACT_ATOMS: atom_id res chain seq x y z
N MET A 1 27.66 -11.85 13.08
CA MET A 1 26.42 -11.41 12.39
C MET A 1 25.39 -12.52 12.54
N GLN A 2 24.19 -12.25 13.06
CA GLN A 2 23.11 -13.25 12.99
C GLN A 2 22.77 -13.49 11.51
N ASP A 3 22.67 -14.76 11.13
CA ASP A 3 22.27 -15.19 9.79
C ASP A 3 20.88 -14.62 9.47
N LYS A 4 20.81 -13.63 8.57
CA LYS A 4 19.56 -12.98 8.18
C LYS A 4 18.84 -13.86 7.17
N ARG A 5 18.17 -14.91 7.65
CA ARG A 5 17.22 -15.67 6.83
C ARG A 5 16.11 -14.73 6.35
N TYR A 6 16.14 -14.38 5.07
CA TYR A 6 15.05 -13.65 4.42
C TYR A 6 13.92 -14.65 4.17
N ALA A 7 12.67 -14.21 4.37
CA ALA A 7 11.50 -15.05 4.19
C ALA A 7 10.46 -14.30 3.37
N VAL A 8 9.81 -15.04 2.46
CA VAL A 8 8.63 -14.58 1.72
C VAL A 8 7.45 -15.41 2.21
N ARG A 9 6.32 -14.76 2.45
CA ARG A 9 5.08 -15.43 2.82
C ARG A 9 3.98 -14.99 1.87
N ALA A 10 3.21 -15.95 1.40
CA ALA A 10 2.09 -15.74 0.50
C ALA A 10 0.90 -16.56 1.00
N ALA A 11 -0.30 -16.09 0.70
CA ALA A 11 -1.52 -16.85 0.87
C ALA A 11 -2.37 -16.71 -0.38
N ARG A 12 -3.13 -17.77 -0.67
CA ARG A 12 -4.19 -17.71 -1.68
C ARG A 12 -5.39 -16.98 -1.08
N CYS A 13 -5.91 -16.01 -1.81
CA CYS A 13 -7.18 -15.35 -1.53
C CYS A 13 -8.04 -15.41 -2.80
N ARG A 14 -9.35 -15.59 -2.66
CA ARG A 14 -10.24 -15.57 -3.83
C ARG A 14 -10.43 -14.12 -4.28
N HIS A 15 -10.61 -13.88 -5.57
CA HIS A 15 -10.91 -12.53 -6.07
C HIS A 15 -12.27 -12.00 -5.57
N THR A 16 -13.13 -12.90 -5.06
CA THR A 16 -14.41 -12.58 -4.41
C THR A 16 -14.30 -12.40 -2.90
N ALA A 17 -13.10 -12.44 -2.32
CA ALA A 17 -12.91 -12.30 -0.88
C ALA A 17 -13.34 -10.92 -0.40
N ALA A 18 -14.02 -10.88 0.74
CA ALA A 18 -14.40 -9.63 1.39
C ALA A 18 -13.17 -8.87 1.88
N ASN A 19 -13.29 -7.55 2.07
CA ASN A 19 -12.20 -6.70 2.56
C ASN A 19 -11.61 -7.21 3.88
N GLU A 20 -12.45 -7.67 4.81
CA GLU A 20 -11.98 -8.19 6.09
C GLU A 20 -11.21 -9.51 5.95
N GLU A 21 -11.62 -10.40 5.04
CA GLU A 21 -10.89 -11.64 4.76
C GLU A 21 -9.49 -11.36 4.20
N VAL A 22 -9.37 -10.36 3.31
CA VAL A 22 -8.09 -9.90 2.77
C VAL A 22 -7.21 -9.33 3.89
N TYR A 23 -7.77 -8.49 4.76
CA TYR A 23 -7.07 -7.92 5.91
C TYR A 23 -6.57 -8.99 6.89
N GLU A 24 -7.44 -9.89 7.34
CA GLU A 24 -7.07 -10.97 8.27
C GLU A 24 -6.05 -11.93 7.65
N THR A 25 -6.16 -12.20 6.35
CA THR A 25 -5.17 -12.98 5.61
C THR A 25 -3.81 -12.28 5.61
N LEU A 26 -3.78 -10.98 5.27
CA LEU A 26 -2.55 -10.19 5.23
C LEU A 26 -1.88 -10.13 6.61
N ARG A 27 -2.66 -9.85 7.65
CA ARG A 27 -2.20 -9.85 9.05
C ARG A 27 -1.59 -11.21 9.41
N ARG A 28 -2.32 -12.31 9.25
CA ARG A 28 -1.82 -13.66 9.58
C ARG A 28 -0.54 -14.06 8.84
N ILE A 29 -0.41 -13.71 7.56
CA ILE A 29 0.81 -14.04 6.80
C ILE A 29 1.98 -13.11 7.13
N THR A 30 1.74 -11.93 7.67
CA THR A 30 2.81 -11.00 8.03
C THR A 30 3.18 -11.06 9.51
N ASP A 31 2.31 -11.53 10.41
CA ASP A 31 2.52 -11.58 11.86
C ASP A 31 3.87 -12.19 12.30
N PRO A 32 4.32 -13.33 11.73
CA PRO A 32 5.59 -13.94 12.10
C PRO A 32 6.83 -13.22 11.55
N LEU A 33 6.67 -12.16 10.75
CA LEU A 33 7.78 -11.35 10.22
C LEU A 33 8.30 -10.36 11.28
N THR A 34 8.60 -10.85 12.49
CA THR A 34 8.94 -10.05 13.68
C THR A 34 10.05 -9.04 13.40
N ARG A 35 11.12 -9.46 12.72
CA ARG A 35 12.23 -8.56 12.32
C ARG A 35 11.77 -7.38 11.47
N SER A 36 10.85 -7.60 10.53
CA SER A 36 10.30 -6.54 9.69
C SER A 36 9.37 -5.64 10.51
N TRP A 37 8.51 -6.22 11.34
CA TRP A 37 7.61 -5.46 12.21
C TRP A 37 8.36 -4.59 13.22
N GLU A 38 9.40 -5.12 13.85
CA GLU A 38 10.25 -4.35 14.77
C GLU A 38 10.93 -3.16 14.07
N LYS A 39 11.37 -3.35 12.81
CA LYS A 39 11.95 -2.26 12.01
C LYS A 39 10.90 -1.20 11.68
N LEU A 40 9.70 -1.60 11.27
CA LEU A 40 8.61 -0.69 10.92
C LEU A 40 8.09 0.05 12.14
N ALA A 41 7.93 -0.62 13.29
CA ALA A 41 7.45 -0.02 14.54
C ALA A 41 8.40 1.07 15.08
N LYS A 42 9.71 0.94 14.84
CA LYS A 42 10.72 1.94 15.23
C LYS A 42 10.87 3.09 14.22
N ALA A 43 10.20 3.02 13.07
CA ALA A 43 10.35 4.02 12.03
C ALA A 43 9.51 5.28 12.34
N ASN A 44 10.10 6.46 12.19
CA ASN A 44 9.36 7.72 12.27
C ASN A 44 8.55 7.99 10.98
N ARG A 45 8.99 7.41 9.85
CA ARG A 45 8.36 7.57 8.54
C ARG A 45 8.47 6.26 7.75
N ILE A 46 7.38 5.90 7.06
CA ILE A 46 7.33 4.75 6.16
C ILE A 46 6.89 5.24 4.78
N ALA A 47 7.75 5.02 3.78
CA ALA A 47 7.42 5.24 2.38
C ALA A 47 6.78 3.97 1.79
N ILE A 48 5.64 4.12 1.10
CA ILE A 48 4.84 3.02 0.57
C ILE A 48 4.71 3.18 -0.94
N LYS A 49 5.10 2.17 -1.70
CA LYS A 49 4.96 2.16 -3.16
C LYS A 49 3.87 1.15 -3.53
N PHE A 50 2.79 1.65 -4.11
CA PHE A 50 1.81 0.84 -4.82
C PHE A 50 2.03 0.98 -6.33
N ASN A 51 1.57 -0.01 -7.11
CA ASN A 51 1.29 0.25 -8.52
C ASN A 51 -0.05 0.99 -8.58
N MET A 52 -0.01 2.33 -8.56
CA MET A 52 -1.17 3.19 -8.34
C MET A 52 -1.42 4.23 -9.44
N MET A 53 -0.59 4.23 -10.49
CA MET A 53 -0.60 5.22 -11.56
C MET A 53 -1.13 4.61 -12.86
N MET A 54 -2.27 5.13 -13.34
CA MET A 54 -2.85 4.75 -14.63
C MET A 54 -3.87 5.80 -15.07
N GLU A 55 -3.95 6.07 -16.37
CA GLU A 55 -5.03 6.89 -16.93
C GLU A 55 -6.39 6.30 -16.54
N PRO A 56 -7.37 7.10 -16.07
CA PRO A 56 -8.65 6.59 -15.58
C PRO A 56 -9.38 5.68 -16.58
N ASN A 57 -9.30 5.99 -17.87
CA ASN A 57 -9.90 5.18 -18.95
C ASN A 57 -9.14 3.89 -19.29
N ARG A 58 -7.98 3.66 -18.67
CA ARG A 58 -7.13 2.46 -18.84
C ARG A 58 -7.08 1.59 -17.59
N ILE A 59 -7.83 1.95 -16.54
CA ILE A 59 -7.96 1.10 -15.35
C ILE A 59 -8.94 -0.03 -15.69
N HIS A 60 -8.43 -1.26 -15.78
CA HIS A 60 -9.26 -2.43 -16.03
C HIS A 60 -9.64 -3.14 -14.73
N TYR A 61 -10.88 -3.59 -14.68
CA TYR A 61 -11.43 -4.35 -13.58
C TYR A 61 -11.79 -5.76 -14.02
N PHE A 62 -11.55 -6.73 -13.15
CA PHE A 62 -12.06 -8.09 -13.25
C PHE A 62 -12.86 -8.40 -11.99
N ALA A 63 -14.15 -8.72 -12.14
CA ALA A 63 -15.05 -9.00 -11.03
C ALA A 63 -15.00 -7.93 -9.90
N GLY A 64 -14.93 -6.65 -10.28
CA GLY A 64 -14.87 -5.52 -9.33
C GLY A 64 -13.50 -5.28 -8.69
N ARG A 65 -12.47 -6.03 -9.07
CA ARG A 65 -11.09 -5.91 -8.57
C ARG A 65 -10.18 -5.30 -9.64
N ARG A 66 -9.22 -4.46 -9.25
CA ARG A 66 -8.24 -3.89 -10.19
C ARG A 66 -7.34 -5.00 -10.75
N ARG A 67 -7.08 -5.00 -12.06
CA ARG A 67 -6.30 -6.05 -12.72
C ARG A 67 -4.81 -5.73 -12.79
N GLU A 68 -4.45 -4.54 -13.25
CA GLU A 68 -3.04 -4.12 -13.42
C GLU A 68 -2.48 -3.42 -12.18
N LEU A 69 -3.34 -2.73 -11.44
CA LEU A 69 -2.97 -1.94 -10.26
C LEU A 69 -3.15 -2.75 -8.98
N VAL A 70 -2.54 -2.29 -7.88
CA VAL A 70 -2.69 -2.95 -6.58
C VAL A 70 -4.14 -2.83 -6.12
N ASP A 71 -4.82 -3.96 -6.03
CA ASP A 71 -6.23 -4.01 -5.64
C ASP A 71 -6.58 -3.21 -4.36
N ASP A 72 -7.74 -2.54 -4.37
CA ASP A 72 -8.20 -1.63 -3.32
C ASP A 72 -8.28 -2.31 -1.95
N ALA A 73 -8.76 -3.55 -1.90
CA ALA A 73 -8.87 -4.27 -0.64
C ALA A 73 -7.48 -4.61 -0.07
N VAL A 74 -6.51 -4.91 -0.94
CA VAL A 74 -5.12 -5.13 -0.54
C VAL A 74 -4.49 -3.83 -0.06
N ALA A 75 -4.68 -2.73 -0.79
CA ALA A 75 -4.17 -1.42 -0.39
C ALA A 75 -4.75 -0.99 0.97
N ARG A 76 -6.07 -1.08 1.16
CA ARG A 76 -6.77 -0.82 2.43
C ARG A 76 -6.24 -1.69 3.56
N ALA A 77 -6.07 -3.00 3.32
CA ALA A 77 -5.54 -3.93 4.31
C ALA A 77 -4.11 -3.55 4.75
N VAL A 78 -3.23 -3.19 3.80
CA VAL A 78 -1.86 -2.73 4.09
C VAL A 78 -1.88 -1.45 4.91
N LEU A 79 -2.66 -0.46 4.50
CA LEU A 79 -2.73 0.84 5.18
C LEU A 79 -3.31 0.71 6.59
N ARG A 80 -4.41 -0.04 6.76
CA ARG A 80 -4.99 -0.37 8.07
C ARG A 80 -3.96 -1.06 8.96
N LEU A 81 -3.29 -2.10 8.47
CA LEU A 81 -2.33 -2.85 9.27
C LEU A 81 -1.13 -2.00 9.70
N LEU A 82 -0.64 -1.10 8.84
CA LEU A 82 0.43 -0.16 9.20
C LEU A 82 -0.03 0.87 10.25
N ARG A 83 -1.27 1.36 10.14
CA ARG A 83 -1.85 2.28 11.12
C ARG A 83 -2.04 1.64 12.49
N GLU A 84 -2.45 0.38 12.53
CA GLU A 84 -2.64 -0.34 13.79
C GLU A 84 -1.31 -0.72 14.48
N ARG A 85 -0.23 -0.93 13.71
CA ARG A 85 1.04 -1.46 14.22
C ARG A 85 2.14 -0.44 14.40
N THR A 86 1.96 0.76 13.87
CA THR A 86 3.01 1.78 13.88
C THR A 86 2.43 3.15 14.15
N SER A 87 3.22 4.01 14.78
CA SER A 87 2.94 5.44 14.90
C SER A 87 3.66 6.26 13.81
N ALA A 88 4.18 5.60 12.78
CA ALA A 88 4.99 6.23 11.75
C ALA A 88 4.13 7.15 10.87
N ARG A 89 4.72 8.25 10.40
CA ARG A 89 4.12 9.01 9.29
C ARG A 89 4.16 8.16 8.02
N LEU A 90 2.99 7.82 7.48
CA LEU A 90 2.85 7.09 6.24
C LEU A 90 2.87 8.05 5.05
N VAL A 91 3.66 7.72 4.02
CA VAL A 91 3.75 8.48 2.78
C VAL A 91 3.75 7.52 1.60
N ALA A 92 2.73 7.60 0.75
CA ALA A 92 2.74 6.94 -0.54
C ALA A 92 3.71 7.67 -1.47
N VAL A 93 4.52 6.91 -2.21
CA VAL A 93 5.50 7.43 -3.16
C VAL A 93 5.24 6.86 -4.53
N ASP A 94 5.17 7.72 -5.53
CA ASP A 94 5.17 7.35 -6.95
C ASP A 94 5.88 8.42 -7.78
N SER A 95 5.96 8.18 -9.09
CA SER A 95 6.43 9.12 -10.08
C SER A 95 5.26 9.58 -10.95
N TYR A 96 5.29 10.84 -11.40
CA TYR A 96 4.33 11.45 -12.33
C TYR A 96 2.90 11.62 -11.79
N GLY A 97 2.71 11.56 -10.47
CA GLY A 97 1.44 11.83 -9.79
C GLY A 97 1.20 13.31 -9.50
N ARG A 98 2.24 14.15 -9.60
CA ARG A 98 2.13 15.61 -9.58
C ARG A 98 2.98 16.21 -10.69
N SER A 99 2.37 17.05 -11.51
CA SER A 99 3.09 17.85 -12.52
C SER A 99 3.67 19.13 -11.92
N GLN A 100 3.07 19.66 -10.85
CA GLN A 100 3.50 20.84 -10.09
C GLN A 100 3.06 20.71 -8.61
N PRO A 101 3.65 21.48 -7.67
CA PRO A 101 3.20 21.49 -6.28
C PRO A 101 1.70 21.79 -6.16
N GLY A 102 0.96 20.93 -5.46
CA GLY A 102 -0.48 21.10 -5.21
C GLY A 102 -1.41 20.63 -6.33
N VAL A 103 -0.90 20.36 -7.54
CA VAL A 103 -1.71 19.86 -8.66
C VAL A 103 -1.49 18.35 -8.80
N THR A 104 -2.54 17.58 -8.50
CA THR A 104 -2.51 16.12 -8.63
C THR A 104 -2.91 15.72 -10.05
N ASP A 105 -2.09 14.87 -10.68
CA ASP A 105 -2.36 14.30 -11.99
C ASP A 105 -3.53 13.30 -11.88
N ALA A 106 -4.44 13.29 -12.86
CA ALA A 106 -5.58 12.37 -12.89
C ALA A 106 -5.16 10.89 -12.88
N LYS A 107 -3.92 10.58 -13.29
CA LYS A 107 -3.35 9.24 -13.20
C LYS A 107 -3.16 8.75 -11.77
N LEU A 108 -3.02 9.65 -10.80
CA LEU A 108 -2.93 9.31 -9.37
C LEU A 108 -4.33 9.03 -8.80
N ASN A 109 -4.85 7.85 -9.13
CA ASN A 109 -6.22 7.43 -8.82
C ASN A 109 -6.38 6.79 -7.43
N TYR A 110 -5.38 6.92 -6.56
CA TYR A 110 -5.37 6.36 -5.20
C TYR A 110 -5.59 7.40 -4.12
N MET A 111 -5.64 8.70 -4.44
CA MET A 111 -5.85 9.76 -3.44
C MET A 111 -7.01 9.48 -2.48
N PRO A 112 -8.22 9.05 -2.93
CA PRO A 112 -9.30 8.72 -2.00
C PRO A 112 -8.96 7.60 -1.02
N LEU A 113 -8.20 6.58 -1.45
CA LEU A 113 -7.73 5.50 -0.57
C LEU A 113 -6.65 5.97 0.41
N LEU A 114 -5.78 6.87 -0.03
CA LEU A 114 -4.73 7.44 0.82
C LEU A 114 -5.32 8.37 1.87
N ASP A 115 -6.25 9.24 1.47
CA ASP A 115 -6.93 10.20 2.33
C ASP A 115 -7.72 9.51 3.45
N GLU A 116 -8.38 8.38 3.15
CA GLU A 116 -9.10 7.56 4.14
C GLU A 116 -8.21 7.11 5.32
N PHE A 117 -6.93 6.89 5.08
CA PHE A 117 -5.96 6.48 6.10
C PHE A 117 -4.98 7.59 6.45
N GLU A 118 -5.28 8.85 6.11
CA GLU A 118 -4.44 10.03 6.36
C GLU A 118 -2.99 9.88 5.82
N VAL A 119 -2.82 9.17 4.71
CA VAL A 119 -1.51 8.89 4.11
C VAL A 119 -1.14 10.02 3.17
N GLY A 120 0.01 10.66 3.39
CA GLY A 120 0.50 11.68 2.47
C GLY A 120 0.95 11.08 1.14
N TYR A 121 1.02 11.88 0.08
CA TYR A 121 1.69 11.52 -1.17
C TYR A 121 2.95 12.36 -1.38
N ALA A 122 4.05 11.73 -1.75
CA ALA A 122 5.26 12.40 -2.21
C ALA A 122 5.57 12.00 -3.66
N GLU A 123 5.76 13.02 -4.49
CA GLU A 123 6.18 12.87 -5.87
C GLU A 123 7.68 12.61 -5.91
N SER A 124 8.07 11.42 -6.37
CA SER A 124 9.46 10.96 -6.35
C SER A 124 10.34 11.65 -7.40
N ASN A 125 9.73 12.33 -8.38
CA ASN A 125 10.44 13.11 -9.38
C ASN A 125 10.73 14.55 -8.93
N LEU A 126 10.21 14.99 -7.77
CA LEU A 126 10.50 16.31 -7.21
C LEU A 126 11.62 16.19 -6.16
N PRO A 127 12.50 17.20 -6.04
CA PRO A 127 13.56 17.24 -5.04
C PRO A 127 13.07 17.18 -3.59
#